data_AF-A0A7S1H4Z2-F1
#
_entry.id   AF-A0A7S1H4Z2-F1
#
_cell.length_a   1.000
_cell.length_b   1.000
_cell.length_c   1.000
_cell.angle_alpha   90.00
_cell.angle_beta   90.00
_cell.angle_gamma   90.00
#
_symmetry.space_group_name_H-M   'P 1'
#
loop_
_entity.id
_entity.type
_entity.pdbx_description
1 polymer ?
#
loop_
_entity_poly.entity_id
_entity_poly.type
_entity_poly.pdbx_seq_one_letter_code
_entity_poly.pdbx_strand_id
1 'polypeptide(L)'
;MQTAFDEMNAAGSNPVRAHYAAYARWLADQPESLMRERREQAELIFRRVGITFAVYGDKDAGEGTERLIPFDLIPRVIPHAEWTTMQAGLAQRVTALNRFIHDVYHGQEILKAGLVPADEILNNAQFRKEMMGVDVPGNVYSHIAGVDIVRAGNADGTG
;
A
#
# COMPACT_ATOMS: atom_id res chain seq x y z
N MET A 1 -27.53 -1.17 6.39
CA MET A 1 -26.08 -1.04 6.66
C MET A 1 -25.39 -1.91 5.63
N GLN A 2 -24.65 -1.31 4.68
CA GLN A 2 -24.00 -2.07 3.61
C GLN A 2 -22.83 -2.84 4.24
N THR A 3 -22.83 -4.16 4.12
CA THR A 3 -21.74 -5.01 4.62
C THR A 3 -20.49 -4.72 3.78
N ALA A 4 -19.38 -4.40 4.45
CA ALA A 4 -18.09 -4.21 3.78
C ALA A 4 -17.61 -5.52 3.14
N PHE A 5 -16.80 -5.41 2.09
CA PHE A 5 -16.19 -6.58 1.45
C PHE A 5 -15.23 -7.29 2.41
N ASP A 6 -15.41 -8.60 2.59
CA ASP A 6 -14.50 -9.47 3.34
C ASP A 6 -13.73 -10.37 2.36
N GLU A 7 -12.42 -10.44 2.57
CA GLU A 7 -11.47 -11.17 1.72
C GLU A 7 -11.59 -12.69 1.87
N MET A 8 -11.90 -13.16 3.08
CA MET A 8 -12.02 -14.58 3.37
C MET A 8 -13.47 -15.04 3.21
N ASN A 9 -14.43 -14.28 3.72
CA ASN A 9 -15.83 -14.67 3.78
C ASN A 9 -16.62 -14.05 2.63
N ALA A 10 -17.41 -14.85 1.93
CA ALA A 10 -18.29 -14.34 0.88
C ALA A 10 -19.63 -13.86 1.48
N ALA A 11 -20.29 -12.92 0.82
CA ALA A 11 -21.67 -12.57 1.14
C ALA A 11 -22.61 -13.74 0.74
N GLY A 12 -23.52 -14.15 1.63
CA GLY A 12 -24.50 -15.20 1.38
C GLY A 12 -24.21 -16.52 2.09
N SER A 13 -24.65 -17.64 1.51
CA SER A 13 -24.64 -18.97 2.13
C SER A 13 -23.33 -19.75 1.95
N ASN A 14 -22.40 -19.26 1.14
CA ASN A 14 -21.10 -19.90 0.93
C ASN A 14 -20.06 -19.29 1.91
N PRO A 15 -19.53 -20.05 2.87
CA PRO A 15 -18.87 -19.44 4.02
C PRO A 15 -17.49 -18.85 3.71
N VAL A 16 -16.77 -19.34 2.69
CA VAL A 16 -15.36 -18.96 2.43
C VAL A 16 -15.08 -18.84 0.93
N ARG A 17 -14.37 -17.78 0.51
CA ARG A 17 -13.91 -17.56 -0.86
C ARG A 17 -12.86 -18.61 -1.25
N ALA A 18 -12.88 -19.03 -2.52
CA ALA A 18 -12.06 -20.15 -3.01
C ALA A 18 -10.56 -20.00 -2.74
N HIS A 19 -10.00 -18.80 -2.89
CA HIS A 19 -8.56 -18.55 -2.66
C HIS A 19 -8.17 -18.62 -1.17
N TYR A 20 -9.12 -18.52 -0.25
CA TYR A 20 -8.90 -18.72 1.18
C TYR A 20 -9.20 -20.15 1.66
N ALA A 21 -9.86 -20.99 0.85
CA ALA A 21 -10.38 -22.29 1.32
C ALA A 21 -9.30 -23.23 1.91
N ALA A 22 -8.08 -23.22 1.36
CA ALA A 22 -6.97 -24.00 1.93
C ALA A 22 -6.52 -23.44 3.29
N TYR A 23 -6.36 -22.12 3.38
CA TYR A 23 -5.97 -21.45 4.62
C TYR A 23 -7.04 -21.57 5.71
N ALA A 24 -8.31 -21.41 5.36
CA ALA A 24 -9.43 -21.52 6.30
C ALA A 24 -9.53 -22.94 6.89
N ARG A 25 -9.33 -23.99 6.09
CA ARG A 25 -9.27 -25.38 6.61
C ARG A 25 -8.09 -25.56 7.56
N TRP A 26 -6.89 -25.12 7.16
CA TRP A 26 -5.72 -25.18 8.03
C TRP A 26 -5.97 -24.43 9.34
N LEU A 27 -6.53 -23.22 9.28
CA LEU A 27 -6.79 -22.37 10.44
C LEU A 27 -7.80 -23.02 11.39
N ALA A 28 -8.87 -23.63 10.86
CA ALA A 28 -9.88 -24.32 11.66
C ALA A 28 -9.33 -25.52 12.44
N ASP A 29 -8.28 -26.16 11.92
CA ASP A 29 -7.61 -27.29 12.57
C ASP A 29 -6.57 -26.87 13.64
N GLN A 30 -6.32 -25.57 13.81
CA GLN A 30 -5.30 -25.09 14.77
C GLN A 30 -5.88 -24.93 16.19
N PRO A 31 -5.22 -25.49 17.22
CA PRO A 31 -5.55 -25.18 18.60
C PRO A 31 -5.35 -23.70 18.92
N GLU A 32 -6.28 -23.09 19.68
CA GLU A 32 -6.17 -21.69 20.08
C GLU A 32 -4.87 -21.40 20.87
N SER A 33 -4.43 -22.36 21.70
CA SER A 33 -3.17 -22.28 22.44
C SER A 33 -1.97 -22.16 21.52
N LEU A 34 -1.95 -22.92 20.42
CA LEU A 34 -0.87 -22.87 19.43
C LEU A 34 -0.88 -21.53 18.70
N MET A 35 -2.06 -21.02 18.31
CA MET A 35 -2.16 -19.72 17.64
C MET A 35 -1.68 -18.57 18.53
N ARG A 36 -1.98 -18.63 19.83
CA ARG A 36 -1.47 -17.65 20.81
C ARG A 36 0.04 -17.73 20.97
N GLU A 37 0.61 -18.93 21.10
CA GLU A 37 2.06 -19.13 21.16
C GLU A 37 2.75 -18.59 19.90
N ARG A 38 2.19 -18.84 18.72
CA ARG A 38 2.72 -18.30 17.45
C ARG A 38 2.70 -16.79 17.41
N ARG A 39 1.67 -16.14 17.97
CA ARG A 39 1.60 -14.68 18.06
C ARG A 39 2.69 -14.14 18.97
N GLU A 40 2.86 -14.71 20.16
CA GLU A 40 3.92 -14.32 21.10
C GLU A 40 5.31 -14.52 20.50
N GLN A 41 5.54 -15.64 19.80
CA GLN A 41 6.80 -15.89 19.10
C GLN A 41 7.04 -14.89 17.97
N ALA A 42 6.02 -14.56 17.19
CA ALA A 42 6.13 -13.53 16.16
C ALA A 42 6.50 -12.19 16.80
N GLU A 43 5.80 -11.74 17.84
CA GLU A 43 6.14 -10.49 18.55
C GLU A 43 7.60 -10.46 19.04
N LEU A 44 8.10 -11.57 19.61
CA LEU A 44 9.50 -11.68 20.03
C LEU A 44 10.48 -11.59 18.86
N ILE A 45 10.17 -12.21 17.71
CA ILE A 45 10.97 -12.11 16.49
C ILE A 45 10.99 -10.66 16.00
N PHE A 46 9.83 -9.99 15.94
CA PHE A 46 9.74 -8.59 15.53
C PHE A 46 10.54 -7.67 16.46
N ARG A 47 10.53 -7.91 17.79
CA ARG A 47 11.41 -7.21 18.76
C ARG A 47 12.89 -7.43 18.44
N ARG A 48 13.28 -8.69 18.19
CA ARG A 48 14.68 -9.06 18.01
C ARG A 48 15.27 -8.57 16.68
N VAL A 49 14.45 -8.54 15.62
CA VAL A 49 14.87 -8.09 14.29
C VAL A 49 14.85 -6.56 14.17
N GLY A 50 14.37 -5.84 15.21
CA GLY A 50 14.35 -4.38 15.21
C GLY A 50 13.32 -3.81 14.24
N ILE A 51 12.23 -4.53 13.98
CA ILE A 51 11.06 -4.00 13.28
C ILE A 51 10.25 -3.18 14.30
N THR A 52 10.85 -2.09 14.75
CA THR A 52 10.29 -1.11 15.68
C THR A 52 10.06 0.19 14.90
N PHE A 53 8.98 0.91 15.21
CA PHE A 53 8.78 2.24 14.65
C PHE A 53 9.00 3.29 15.74
N ALA A 54 9.68 4.37 15.40
CA ALA A 54 9.82 5.53 16.29
C ALA A 54 8.48 6.26 16.36
N VAL A 55 7.82 6.20 17.51
CA VAL A 55 6.63 7.03 17.75
C VAL A 55 7.13 8.46 17.97
N TYR A 56 7.03 9.31 16.95
CA TYR A 56 7.16 10.76 17.11
C TYR A 56 5.91 11.28 17.82
N GLY A 57 5.81 11.01 19.13
CA GLY A 57 4.67 11.34 19.98
C GLY A 57 5.05 12.17 21.21
N ASP A 58 6.18 11.89 21.85
CA ASP A 58 6.64 12.65 23.01
C ASP A 58 7.85 13.51 22.63
N LYS A 59 7.59 14.72 22.13
CA LYS A 59 8.64 15.73 21.94
C LYS A 59 9.25 16.22 23.28
N ASP A 60 8.65 15.84 24.41
CA ASP A 60 9.05 16.29 25.75
C ASP A 60 9.62 15.19 26.67
N ALA A 61 9.67 13.93 26.22
CA ALA A 61 10.36 12.86 26.95
C ALA A 61 11.50 12.33 26.05
N GLY A 62 12.74 12.63 26.41
CA GLY A 62 13.97 12.35 25.64
C GLY A 62 14.31 10.87 25.40
N GLU A 63 13.34 9.96 25.48
CA GLU A 63 13.45 8.56 25.11
C GLU A 63 12.26 8.20 24.19
N GLY A 64 12.53 8.10 22.89
CA GLY A 64 11.54 7.58 21.95
C GLY A 64 11.19 6.15 22.36
N THR A 65 10.01 5.95 22.95
CA THR A 65 9.54 4.61 23.29
C THR A 65 9.34 3.81 22.01
N GLU A 66 10.28 2.92 21.69
CA GLU A 66 10.17 2.00 20.58
C GLU A 66 8.90 1.16 20.75
N ARG A 67 7.97 1.29 19.81
CA ARG A 67 6.79 0.42 19.75
C ARG A 67 6.96 -0.58 18.61
N LEU A 68 6.55 -1.81 18.86
CA LEU A 68 6.49 -2.84 17.83
C LEU A 68 5.42 -2.49 16.81
N ILE A 69 5.73 -2.78 15.55
CA ILE A 69 4.69 -2.85 14.52
C ILE A 69 3.81 -4.06 14.85
N PRO A 70 2.49 -3.89 15.05
CA PRO A 70 1.60 -5.02 15.30
C PRO A 70 1.61 -5.93 14.08
N PHE A 71 1.75 -7.24 14.33
CA PHE A 71 1.80 -8.26 13.30
C PHE A 71 0.57 -9.16 13.40
N ASP A 72 -0.10 -9.39 12.26
CA ASP A 72 -1.21 -10.33 12.16
C ASP A 72 -0.71 -11.65 11.54
N LEU A 73 -1.15 -12.77 12.13
CA LEU A 73 -0.87 -14.11 11.61
C LEU A 73 -1.76 -14.47 10.42
N ILE A 74 -2.88 -13.78 10.24
CA ILE A 74 -3.82 -14.02 9.15
C ILE A 74 -3.33 -13.24 7.92
N PRO A 75 -2.90 -13.92 6.85
CA PRO A 75 -2.40 -13.24 5.67
C PRO A 75 -3.54 -12.63 4.85
N ARG A 76 -3.23 -11.53 4.17
CA ARG A 76 -4.01 -11.04 3.03
C ARG A 76 -3.63 -11.84 1.79
N VAL A 77 -4.46 -12.81 1.41
CA VAL A 77 -4.23 -13.66 0.23
C VAL A 77 -4.72 -12.93 -1.01
N ILE A 78 -3.81 -12.67 -1.95
CA ILE A 78 -4.14 -12.02 -3.23
C ILE A 78 -4.07 -13.09 -4.34
N PRO A 79 -5.18 -13.40 -5.02
CA PRO A 79 -5.18 -14.33 -6.14
C PRO A 79 -4.26 -13.88 -7.27
N HIS A 80 -3.63 -14.83 -7.96
CA HIS A 80 -2.69 -14.54 -9.06
C HIS A 80 -3.29 -13.65 -10.16
N ALA A 81 -4.54 -13.88 -10.56
CA ALA A 81 -5.20 -13.10 -11.60
C ALA A 81 -5.43 -11.63 -11.17
N GLU A 82 -5.76 -11.43 -9.89
CA GLU A 82 -5.93 -10.10 -9.30
C GLU A 82 -4.57 -9.38 -9.22
N TRP A 83 -3.54 -10.06 -8.72
CA TRP A 83 -2.18 -9.52 -8.69
C TRP A 83 -1.68 -9.13 -10.08
N THR A 84 -1.90 -9.97 -11.09
CA THR A 84 -1.45 -9.70 -12.47
C THR A 84 -2.05 -8.39 -13.01
N THR A 85 -3.35 -8.20 -12.79
CA THR A 85 -4.05 -6.97 -13.21
C THR A 85 -3.56 -5.77 -12.42
N MET A 86 -3.44 -5.91 -11.09
CA MET A 86 -3.00 -4.85 -10.20
C MET A 86 -1.56 -4.41 -10.53
N GLN A 87 -0.64 -5.35 -10.71
CA GLN A 87 0.75 -5.08 -11.09
C GLN A 87 0.83 -4.28 -12.39
N ALA A 88 0.05 -4.63 -13.41
CA ALA A 88 0.01 -3.90 -14.67
C ALA A 88 -0.49 -2.46 -14.49
N GLY A 89 -1.54 -2.26 -13.71
CA GLY A 89 -2.05 -0.93 -13.36
C GLY A 89 -1.06 -0.09 -12.55
N LEU A 90 -0.34 -0.70 -11.62
CA LEU A 90 0.71 -0.05 -10.83
C LEU A 90 1.88 0.40 -11.71
N ALA A 91 2.35 -0.47 -12.61
CA ALA A 91 3.42 -0.14 -13.55
C ALA A 91 3.00 1.00 -14.49
N GLN A 92 1.77 0.96 -15.00
CA GLN A 92 1.20 2.04 -15.81
C GLN A 92 1.19 3.37 -15.04
N ARG A 93 0.70 3.37 -13.78
CA ARG A 93 0.62 4.56 -12.94
C ARG A 93 1.99 5.18 -12.68
N VAL A 94 2.97 4.39 -12.26
CA VAL A 94 4.34 4.88 -11.99
C VAL A 94 5.02 5.40 -13.26
N THR A 95 4.75 4.78 -14.41
CA THR A 95 5.22 5.28 -15.70
C THR A 95 4.63 6.65 -16.04
N ALA A 96 3.32 6.82 -15.85
CA ALA A 96 2.64 8.09 -16.07
C ALA A 96 3.16 9.19 -15.13
N LEU A 97 3.39 8.85 -13.84
CA LEU A 97 3.96 9.79 -12.87
C LEU A 97 5.37 10.25 -13.25
N ASN A 98 6.25 9.33 -13.70
CA ASN A 98 7.58 9.72 -14.16
C ASN A 98 7.53 10.66 -15.38
N ARG A 99 6.64 10.36 -16.35
CA ARG A 99 6.43 11.24 -17.52
C ARG A 99 5.85 12.59 -17.13
N PHE A 100 4.92 12.61 -16.19
CA PHE A 100 4.34 13.85 -15.65
C PHE A 100 5.41 14.73 -14.99
N ILE A 101 6.26 14.14 -14.13
CA ILE A 101 7.34 14.88 -13.47
C ILE A 101 8.33 15.43 -14.50
N HIS A 102 8.73 14.61 -15.48
CA HIS A 102 9.57 15.05 -16.59
C HIS A 102 8.94 16.25 -17.32
N ASP A 103 7.68 16.13 -17.74
CA ASP A 103 6.98 17.18 -18.47
C ASP A 103 6.89 18.48 -17.66
N VAL A 104 6.50 18.40 -16.39
CA VAL A 104 6.40 19.56 -15.48
C VAL A 104 7.72 20.33 -15.34
N TYR A 105 8.86 19.63 -15.33
CA TYR A 105 10.18 20.27 -15.27
C TYR A 105 10.77 20.65 -16.64
N HIS A 106 10.09 20.31 -17.74
CA HIS A 106 10.56 20.56 -19.10
C HIS A 106 9.48 21.25 -19.96
N GLY A 107 8.86 20.51 -20.87
CA GLY A 107 7.94 21.04 -21.88
C GLY A 107 6.66 21.65 -21.30
N GLN A 108 6.24 21.21 -20.12
CA GLN A 108 5.01 21.62 -19.45
C GLN A 108 3.78 21.50 -20.35
N GLU A 109 3.79 20.51 -21.25
CA GLU A 109 2.74 20.32 -22.25
C GLU A 109 1.39 20.01 -21.60
N ILE A 110 1.37 19.26 -20.49
CA ILE A 110 0.14 18.98 -19.74
C ILE A 110 -0.48 20.25 -19.11
N LEU A 111 0.36 21.22 -18.76
CA LEU A 111 -0.07 22.52 -18.22
C LEU A 111 -0.56 23.44 -19.34
N LYS A 112 0.20 23.51 -20.45
CA LYS A 112 -0.18 24.28 -21.65
C LYS A 112 -1.48 23.78 -22.28
N ALA A 113 -1.73 22.46 -22.21
CA ALA A 113 -2.97 21.84 -22.66
C ALA A 113 -4.16 22.11 -21.73
N GLY A 114 -3.94 22.69 -20.55
CA GLY A 114 -4.99 22.98 -19.57
C GLY A 114 -5.59 21.75 -18.89
N LEU A 115 -4.95 20.58 -18.99
CA LEU A 115 -5.43 19.35 -18.36
C LEU A 115 -5.10 19.31 -16.86
N VAL A 116 -4.02 19.98 -16.46
CA VAL A 116 -3.64 20.20 -15.06
C VAL A 116 -3.46 21.71 -14.83
N PRO A 117 -4.08 22.30 -13.80
CA PRO A 117 -3.93 23.73 -13.52
C PRO A 117 -2.48 24.09 -13.18
N ALA A 118 -1.90 25.04 -13.91
CA ALA A 118 -0.51 25.46 -13.71
C ALA A 118 -0.25 25.97 -12.29
N ASP A 119 -1.20 26.72 -11.71
CA ASP A 119 -1.04 27.32 -10.38
C ASP A 119 -0.96 26.26 -9.27
N GLU A 120 -1.61 25.11 -9.41
CA GLU A 120 -1.54 24.01 -8.44
C GLU A 120 -0.18 23.33 -8.43
N ILE A 121 0.56 23.41 -9.55
CA ILE A 121 1.88 22.81 -9.71
C ILE A 121 2.98 23.81 -9.39
N LEU A 122 3.01 24.96 -10.06
CA LEU A 122 4.14 25.90 -10.03
C LEU A 122 4.26 26.66 -8.70
N ASN A 123 3.16 26.78 -7.95
CA ASN A 123 3.14 27.40 -6.62
C ASN A 123 3.18 26.35 -5.49
N ASN A 124 3.26 25.06 -5.82
CA ASN A 124 3.34 24.01 -4.83
C ASN A 124 4.68 24.04 -4.10
N ALA A 125 4.69 23.93 -2.76
CA ALA A 125 5.91 23.93 -1.97
C ALA A 125 6.87 22.75 -2.28
N GLN A 126 6.36 21.69 -2.90
CA GLN A 126 7.16 20.54 -3.32
C GLN A 126 7.74 20.68 -4.73
N PHE A 127 7.28 21.65 -5.52
CA PHE A 127 7.87 21.95 -6.81
C PHE A 127 9.22 22.62 -6.61
N ARG A 128 10.26 22.07 -7.26
CA ARG A 128 11.64 22.55 -7.13
C ARG A 128 12.07 23.23 -8.42
N LYS A 129 12.12 24.57 -8.40
CA LYS A 129 12.52 25.38 -9.56
C LYS A 129 13.93 25.02 -10.05
N GLU A 130 14.77 24.53 -9.14
CA GLU A 130 16.13 24.05 -9.38
C GLU A 130 16.18 22.83 -10.32
N MET A 131 15.08 22.08 -10.44
CA MET A 131 14.99 20.91 -11.32
C MET A 131 14.54 21.26 -12.75
N MET A 132 14.20 22.52 -13.02
CA MET A 132 13.78 22.96 -14.36
C MET A 132 14.88 22.74 -15.39
N GLY A 133 14.56 21.98 -16.44
CA GLY A 133 15.49 21.65 -17.53
C GLY A 133 16.61 20.67 -17.15
N VAL A 134 16.55 20.05 -15.97
CA VAL A 134 17.55 19.06 -15.56
C VAL A 134 17.21 17.70 -16.16
N ASP A 135 18.05 17.24 -17.07
CA ASP A 135 18.04 15.88 -17.59
C ASP A 135 18.54 14.88 -16.54
N VAL A 136 17.67 13.96 -16.11
CA VAL A 136 18.03 12.88 -15.20
C VAL A 136 18.29 11.58 -15.98
N PRO A 137 19.18 10.68 -15.50
CA PRO A 137 19.47 9.43 -16.19
C PRO A 137 18.20 8.63 -16.53
N GLY A 138 18.01 8.32 -17.81
CA GLY A 138 16.87 7.53 -18.30
C GLY A 138 15.50 8.19 -18.12
N ASN A 139 15.43 9.48 -17.79
CA ASN A 139 14.20 10.21 -17.48
C ASN A 139 13.39 9.57 -16.33
N VAL A 140 14.08 8.93 -15.38
CA VAL A 140 13.49 8.32 -14.20
C VAL A 140 13.66 9.25 -13.00
N TYR A 141 12.55 9.76 -12.47
CA TYR A 141 12.50 10.64 -11.30
C TYR A 141 12.19 9.82 -10.04
N SER A 142 11.13 9.01 -10.08
CA SER A 142 10.76 8.08 -9.01
C SER A 142 11.27 6.70 -9.36
N HIS A 143 12.46 6.38 -8.83
CA HIS A 143 13.11 5.07 -8.99
C HIS A 143 12.42 3.99 -8.17
N ILE A 144 11.87 4.39 -7.01
CA ILE A 144 11.08 3.56 -6.11
C ILE A 144 9.80 4.33 -5.82
N ALA A 145 8.67 3.66 -5.98
CA ALA A 145 7.35 4.21 -5.71
C ALA A 145 6.56 3.25 -4.83
N GLY A 146 6.17 3.72 -3.64
CA GLY A 146 5.12 3.08 -2.85
C GLY A 146 3.76 3.52 -3.37
N VAL A 147 2.83 2.58 -3.55
CA VAL A 147 1.46 2.88 -3.96
C VAL A 147 0.51 2.23 -2.98
N ASP A 148 -0.21 3.05 -2.23
CA ASP A 148 -1.23 2.59 -1.30
C ASP A 148 -2.52 2.25 -2.06
N ILE A 149 -3.07 1.08 -1.77
CA ILE A 149 -4.24 0.52 -2.46
C ILE A 149 -5.27 0.12 -1.40
N VAL A 150 -6.53 0.45 -1.68
CA VAL A 150 -7.67 0.01 -0.89
C VAL A 150 -8.59 -0.82 -1.76
N ARG A 151 -9.18 -1.87 -1.19
CA ARG A 151 -10.23 -2.65 -1.85
C ARG A 151 -11.58 -2.11 -1.41
N ALA A 152 -12.42 -1.75 -2.37
CA ALA A 152 -13.80 -1.34 -2.15
C ALA A 152 -14.74 -2.44 -2.61
N GLY A 153 -15.80 -2.70 -1.84
CA GLY A 153 -16.85 -3.61 -2.28
C GLY A 153 -17.74 -2.96 -3.33
N ASN A 154 -18.00 -3.67 -4.42
CA ASN A 154 -19.07 -3.37 -5.34
C ASN A 154 -20.43 -3.65 -4.68
N ALA A 155 -21.49 -3.03 -5.21
CA ALA A 155 -22.85 -3.18 -4.67
C ALA A 155 -23.36 -4.64 -4.70
N ASP A 156 -22.79 -5.48 -5.55
CA ASP A 156 -23.12 -6.91 -5.70
C ASP A 156 -22.28 -7.84 -4.78
N GLY A 157 -21.45 -7.27 -3.91
CA GLY A 157 -20.59 -8.04 -2.99
C GLY A 157 -19.31 -8.60 -3.63
N THR A 158 -19.05 -8.27 -4.90
CA THR A 158 -17.73 -8.41 -5.53
C THR A 158 -16.82 -7.27 -5.09
N GLY A 159 -15.53 -7.36 -5.41
CA GLY A 159 -14.52 -6.36 -5.05
C GLY A 159 -13.22 -6.67 -5.73
#